data_AF-A0A970NCN4-F1
#
_entry.id   AF-A0A970NCN4-F1
#
_cell.length_a   1.000
_cell.length_b   1.000
_cell.length_c   1.000
_cell.angle_alpha   90.00
_cell.angle_beta   90.00
_cell.angle_gamma   90.00
#
_symmetry.space_group_name_H-M   'P 1'
#
loop_
_entity.id
_entity.type
_entity.pdbx_description
1 polymer ?
#
loop_
_entity_poly.entity_id
_entity_poly.type
_entity_poly.pdbx_seq_one_letter_code
_entity_poly.pdbx_strand_id
1 'polypeptide(L)'
;MSWLDRPVVYADVTFLVNFIMDYIILWSTARLTGSNRSSWRLAGVAVLGGLYGVGNLFPSLSLLYSWPAKIAFSLIMIGLAFAPRGRQHLKKTLMAFYGVSFVAAGASVALGYQITQAGVNGKFSIWWLLGGILCAILIGYQGERYLARKVIPAMLRFK
;
A
#
# COMPACT_ATOMS: atom_id res chain seq x y z
N MET A 1 12.89 25.03 27.61
CA MET A 1 13.18 24.03 26.56
C MET A 1 11.85 23.57 25.95
N SER A 2 11.48 24.06 24.76
CA SER A 2 10.19 23.79 24.10
C SER A 2 10.33 23.12 22.71
N TRP A 3 11.51 22.58 22.40
CA TRP A 3 11.83 22.01 21.09
C TRP A 3 11.69 20.47 21.01
N LEU A 4 11.30 19.81 22.10
CA LEU A 4 11.10 18.34 22.15
C LEU A 4 9.67 17.89 21.82
N ASP A 5 8.72 18.81 21.66
CA ASP A 5 7.31 18.49 21.38
C ASP A 5 6.97 18.41 19.89
N ARG A 6 7.94 18.61 19.00
CA ARG A 6 7.74 18.31 17.58
C ARG A 6 8.20 16.88 17.36
N PRO A 7 7.33 15.93 17.00
CA PRO A 7 7.82 14.70 16.40
C PRO A 7 8.68 15.14 15.21
N VAL A 8 9.99 14.90 15.30
CA VAL A 8 10.91 15.14 14.19
C VAL A 8 10.57 14.09 13.17
N VAL A 9 9.58 14.40 12.34
CA VAL A 9 9.15 13.50 11.30
C VAL A 9 10.11 13.70 10.13
N TYR A 10 10.99 12.72 10.00
CA TYR A 10 11.92 12.57 8.89
C TYR A 10 11.12 12.43 7.60
N ALA A 11 11.14 13.47 6.77
CA ALA A 11 10.42 13.52 5.49
C ALA A 11 10.90 12.41 4.54
N ASP A 12 12.19 12.12 4.57
CA ASP A 12 12.87 11.00 3.93
C ASP A 12 12.32 9.63 4.40
N VAL A 13 12.17 9.42 5.71
CA VAL A 13 11.59 8.17 6.25
C VAL A 13 10.12 8.06 5.87
N THR A 14 9.36 9.15 5.96
CA THR A 14 7.93 9.19 5.59
C THR A 14 7.75 8.90 4.11
N PHE A 15 8.59 9.48 3.26
CA PHE A 15 8.62 9.21 1.82
C PHE A 15 8.88 7.72 1.56
N LEU A 16 9.94 7.17 2.14
CA LEU A 16 10.39 5.81 1.89
C LEU A 16 9.34 4.78 2.34
N VAL A 17 8.75 4.98 3.52
CA VAL A 17 7.71 4.09 4.06
C VAL A 17 6.45 4.13 3.19
N ASN A 18 5.96 5.32 2.82
CA ASN A 18 4.78 5.42 1.95
C ASN A 18 5.07 4.84 0.56
N PHE A 19 6.23 5.12 -0.01
CA PHE A 19 6.67 4.55 -1.28
C PHE A 19 6.69 3.02 -1.26
N ILE A 20 7.30 2.41 -0.24
CA ILE A 20 7.38 0.95 -0.10
C ILE A 20 5.99 0.35 0.10
N MET A 21 5.16 0.94 0.96
CA MET A 21 3.81 0.44 1.23
C MET A 21 2.93 0.52 -0.01
N ASP A 22 2.90 1.67 -0.68
CA ASP A 22 2.13 1.86 -1.91
C ASP A 22 2.60 0.93 -3.02
N TYR A 23 3.92 0.73 -3.15
CA TYR A 23 4.48 -0.22 -4.11
C TYR A 23 4.02 -1.65 -3.82
N ILE A 24 4.11 -2.12 -2.58
CA ILE A 24 3.71 -3.49 -2.21
C ILE A 24 2.20 -3.68 -2.38
N ILE A 25 1.38 -2.69 -2.03
CA ILE A 25 -0.08 -2.75 -2.23
C ILE A 25 -0.41 -2.81 -3.72
N LEU A 26 0.18 -1.95 -4.55
CA LEU A 26 -0.02 -1.95 -5.99
C LEU A 26 0.45 -3.26 -6.62
N TRP A 27 1.61 -3.78 -6.21
CA TRP A 27 2.14 -5.06 -6.67
C TRP A 27 1.24 -6.23 -6.28
N SER A 28 0.78 -6.28 -5.04
CA SER A 28 -0.16 -7.31 -4.56
C SER A 28 -1.50 -7.22 -5.29
N THR A 29 -1.99 -6.02 -5.53
CA THR A 29 -3.21 -5.76 -6.31
C THR A 29 -3.05 -6.23 -7.76
N ALA A 30 -1.90 -5.97 -8.38
CA ALA A 30 -1.58 -6.44 -9.72
C ALA A 30 -1.63 -7.97 -9.82
N ARG A 31 -1.04 -8.65 -8.83
CA ARG A 31 -1.07 -10.11 -8.74
C ARG A 31 -2.47 -10.65 -8.53
N LEU A 32 -3.24 -10.11 -7.58
CA LEU A 32 -4.62 -10.55 -7.29
C LEU A 32 -5.57 -10.33 -8.48
N THR A 33 -5.35 -9.27 -9.26
CA THR A 33 -6.16 -8.98 -10.44
C THR A 33 -5.71 -9.75 -11.68
N GLY A 34 -4.55 -10.40 -11.64
CA GLY A 34 -3.92 -11.05 -12.80
C GLY A 34 -3.47 -10.06 -13.88
N SER A 35 -3.28 -8.80 -13.51
CA SER A 35 -2.82 -7.76 -14.40
C SER A 35 -1.30 -7.87 -14.54
N ASN A 36 -0.80 -8.39 -15.66
CA ASN A 36 0.63 -8.43 -15.94
C ASN A 36 1.15 -7.03 -16.34
N ARG A 37 1.34 -6.16 -15.36
CA ARG A 37 1.84 -4.79 -15.56
C ARG A 37 3.29 -4.67 -15.09
N SER A 38 4.09 -3.93 -15.87
CA SER A 38 5.50 -3.72 -15.61
C SER A 38 5.73 -3.12 -14.23
N SER A 39 6.59 -3.76 -13.44
CA SER A 39 6.95 -3.33 -12.07
C SER A 39 7.44 -1.88 -12.02
N TRP A 40 8.08 -1.40 -13.10
CA TRP A 40 8.52 -0.01 -13.23
C TRP A 40 7.36 1.00 -13.24
N ARG A 41 6.22 0.64 -13.85
CA ARG A 41 5.02 1.48 -13.84
C ARG A 41 4.43 1.56 -12.43
N LEU A 42 4.43 0.45 -11.70
CA LEU A 42 3.97 0.42 -10.31
C LEU A 42 4.91 1.24 -9.41
N ALA A 43 6.22 1.15 -9.61
CA ALA A 43 7.20 1.98 -8.90
C ALA A 43 6.97 3.47 -9.17
N GLY A 44 6.77 3.88 -10.43
CA GLY A 44 6.48 5.28 -10.78
C GLY A 44 5.21 5.81 -10.11
N VAL A 45 4.15 5.00 -10.02
CA VAL A 45 2.92 5.39 -9.31
C VAL A 45 3.13 5.40 -7.80
N ALA A 46 3.91 4.47 -7.24
CA ALA A 46 4.25 4.46 -5.82
C ALA A 46 5.08 5.68 -5.41
N VAL A 47 5.90 6.27 -6.30
CA VAL A 47 6.58 7.55 -6.04
C VAL A 47 5.56 8.66 -5.79
N LEU A 48 4.46 8.70 -6.54
CA LEU A 48 3.38 9.67 -6.31
C LEU A 48 2.74 9.47 -4.94
N GLY A 49 2.53 8.22 -4.54
CA GLY A 49 2.06 7.86 -3.20
C GLY A 49 3.01 8.32 -2.09
N GLY A 50 4.32 8.09 -2.26
CA GLY A 50 5.37 8.59 -1.38
C GLY A 50 5.38 10.13 -1.26
N LEU A 51 5.28 10.84 -2.39
CA LEU A 51 5.20 12.31 -2.42
C LEU A 51 3.94 12.83 -1.73
N TYR A 52 2.80 12.17 -1.95
CA TYR A 52 1.56 12.47 -1.24
C TYR A 52 1.70 12.19 0.27
N GLY A 53 2.42 11.15 0.69
CA GLY A 53 2.74 10.91 2.09
C GLY A 53 3.57 12.03 2.73
N VAL A 54 4.59 12.53 2.05
CA VAL A 54 5.43 13.66 2.52
C VAL A 54 4.61 14.94 2.64
N GLY A 55 3.69 15.18 1.70
CA GLY A 55 2.84 16.37 1.74
C GLY A 55 1.96 16.45 3.00
N ASN A 56 1.68 15.32 3.67
CA ASN A 56 0.91 15.29 4.92
C ASN A 56 1.65 15.98 6.08
N LEU A 57 2.96 16.21 5.94
CA LEU A 57 3.77 16.95 6.90
C LEU A 57 3.54 18.45 6.86
N PHE A 58 2.93 18.96 5.79
CA PHE A 58 2.65 20.38 5.62
C PHE A 58 1.19 20.66 6.02
N PRO A 59 0.93 21.26 7.20
CA PRO A 59 -0.43 21.53 7.68
C PRO A 59 -1.22 22.48 6.75
N SER A 60 -0.52 23.26 5.93
CA SER A 60 -1.09 24.13 4.88
C SER A 60 -1.86 23.36 3.80
N LEU A 61 -1.63 22.05 3.65
CA LEU A 61 -2.26 21.18 2.66
C LEU A 61 -3.40 20.32 3.24
N SER A 62 -3.89 20.63 4.45
CA SER A 62 -4.93 19.85 5.16
C SER A 62 -6.17 19.53 4.32
N LEU A 63 -6.58 20.42 3.41
CA LEU A 63 -7.69 20.18 2.47
C LEU A 63 -7.44 18.99 1.52
N LEU A 64 -6.19 18.75 1.10
CA LEU A 64 -5.79 17.63 0.25
C LEU A 64 -5.69 16.30 1.01
N TYR A 65 -5.74 16.30 2.35
CA TYR A 65 -5.75 15.09 3.19
C TYR A 65 -7.14 14.75 3.75
N SER A 66 -8.17 15.45 3.30
CA SER A 66 -9.56 15.13 3.61
C SER A 66 -9.95 13.73 3.13
N TRP A 67 -10.92 13.10 3.80
CA TRP A 67 -11.45 11.78 3.42
C TRP A 67 -11.81 11.67 1.92
N PRO A 68 -12.47 12.66 1.28
CA PRO A 68 -12.75 12.63 -0.15
C PRO A 68 -11.48 12.69 -1.01
N ALA A 69 -10.48 13.48 -0.61
CA ALA A 69 -9.24 13.63 -1.35
C ALA A 69 -8.41 12.33 -1.37
N LYS A 70 -8.42 11.56 -0.28
CA LYS A 70 -7.79 10.22 -0.24
C LYS A 70 -8.44 9.25 -1.21
N ILE A 71 -9.77 9.28 -1.35
CA ILE A 71 -10.50 8.45 -2.30
C ILE A 71 -10.20 8.87 -3.74
N ALA A 72 -10.14 10.18 -4.01
CA ALA A 72 -9.77 10.68 -5.33
C ALA A 72 -8.33 10.28 -5.70
N PHE A 73 -7.40 10.40 -4.75
CA PHE A 73 -6.00 10.02 -4.95
C PHE A 73 -5.83 8.53 -5.24
N SER A 74 -6.54 7.65 -4.52
CA SER A 74 -6.48 6.21 -4.78
C SER A 74 -7.03 5.84 -6.16
N LEU A 75 -8.09 6.53 -6.63
CA LEU A 75 -8.62 6.38 -7.98
C LEU A 75 -7.60 6.79 -9.04
N ILE A 76 -6.87 7.88 -8.82
CA ILE A 76 -5.78 8.33 -9.71
C ILE A 76 -4.66 7.29 -9.74
N MET A 77 -4.22 6.79 -8.58
CA MET A 77 -3.19 5.76 -8.51
C MET A 77 -3.60 4.49 -9.28
N ILE A 78 -4.83 4.03 -9.10
CA ILE A 78 -5.33 2.83 -9.81
C ILE A 78 -5.45 3.09 -11.31
N GLY A 79 -5.92 4.27 -11.70
CA GLY A 79 -5.99 4.69 -13.10
C GLY A 79 -4.61 4.68 -13.77
N LEU A 80 -3.62 5.28 -13.10
CA LEU A 80 -2.24 5.36 -13.59
C LEU A 80 -1.54 3.99 -13.56
N ALA A 81 -1.73 3.17 -12.54
CA ALA A 81 -1.09 1.87 -12.42
C ALA A 81 -1.67 0.83 -13.37
N PHE A 82 -3.01 0.73 -13.43
CA PHE A 82 -3.70 -0.38 -14.07
C PHE A 82 -4.40 -0.02 -15.37
N ALA A 83 -4.69 1.26 -15.64
CA ALA A 83 -5.47 1.71 -16.81
C ALA A 83 -6.59 0.69 -17.19
N PRO A 84 -7.57 0.46 -16.30
CA PRO A 84 -8.49 -0.65 -16.44
C PRO A 84 -9.38 -0.49 -17.68
N ARG A 85 -9.44 -1.52 -18.52
CA ARG A 85 -10.26 -1.57 -19.74
C ARG A 85 -11.73 -1.90 -19.42
N GLY A 86 -12.39 -1.04 -18.63
CA GLY A 86 -13.83 -1.11 -18.36
C GLY A 86 -14.21 -1.03 -16.88
N ARG A 87 -15.48 -0.68 -16.63
CA ARG A 87 -16.02 -0.43 -15.28
C ARG A 87 -15.94 -1.66 -14.35
N GLN A 88 -16.15 -2.86 -14.88
CA GLN A 88 -16.08 -4.10 -14.09
C GLN A 88 -14.65 -4.40 -13.63
N HIS A 89 -13.67 -4.19 -14.51
CA HIS A 89 -12.27 -4.40 -14.18
C HIS A 89 -11.79 -3.35 -13.17
N LEU A 90 -12.20 -2.08 -13.34
CA LEU A 90 -11.94 -1.02 -12.37
C LEU A 90 -12.48 -1.36 -10.97
N LYS A 91 -13.74 -1.83 -10.87
CA LYS A 91 -14.33 -2.24 -9.58
C LYS A 91 -13.56 -3.39 -8.92
N LYS A 92 -13.17 -4.41 -9.70
CA LYS A 92 -12.38 -5.54 -9.20
C LYS A 92 -11.02 -5.09 -8.68
N THR A 93 -10.34 -4.21 -9.42
CA THR A 93 -9.04 -3.65 -9.01
C THR A 93 -9.16 -2.76 -7.77
N LEU A 94 -10.20 -1.95 -7.68
CA LEU A 94 -10.50 -1.15 -6.48
C LEU A 94 -10.73 -2.04 -5.26
N MET A 95 -11.58 -3.07 -5.38
CA MET A 95 -11.83 -4.00 -4.28
C MET A 95 -10.55 -4.71 -3.84
N ALA A 96 -9.73 -5.16 -4.78
CA ALA A 96 -8.44 -5.78 -4.47
C ALA A 96 -7.48 -4.80 -3.77
N PHE A 97 -7.37 -3.57 -4.29
CA PHE A 97 -6.52 -2.52 -3.70
C PHE A 97 -6.93 -2.21 -2.27
N TYR A 98 -8.20 -1.85 -2.04
CA TYR A 98 -8.70 -1.55 -0.70
C TYR A 98 -8.62 -2.75 0.24
N GLY A 99 -8.85 -3.97 -0.27
CA GLY A 99 -8.69 -5.19 0.51
C GLY A 99 -7.26 -5.39 1.00
N VAL A 100 -6.27 -5.25 0.12
CA VAL A 100 -4.86 -5.35 0.50
C VAL A 100 -4.47 -4.22 1.46
N SER A 101 -4.89 -2.98 1.18
CA SER A 101 -4.64 -1.84 2.08
C SER A 101 -5.23 -2.05 3.46
N PHE A 102 -6.45 -2.58 3.56
CA PHE A 102 -7.11 -2.84 4.84
C PHE A 102 -6.39 -3.92 5.63
N VAL A 103 -5.96 -5.01 4.98
CA VAL A 103 -5.18 -6.06 5.66
C VAL A 103 -3.81 -5.53 6.09
N ALA A 104 -3.12 -4.76 5.24
CA ALA A 104 -1.83 -4.17 5.57
C ALA A 104 -1.94 -3.18 6.75
N ALA A 105 -2.97 -2.33 6.76
CA ALA A 105 -3.24 -1.41 7.86
C ALA A 105 -3.62 -2.17 9.14
N GLY A 106 -4.52 -3.15 9.05
CA GLY A 106 -4.95 -3.97 10.19
C GLY A 106 -3.79 -4.75 10.81
N ALA A 107 -2.93 -5.36 9.99
CA ALA A 107 -1.73 -6.05 10.45
C ALA A 107 -0.74 -5.10 11.14
N SER A 108 -0.54 -3.91 10.56
CA SER A 108 0.32 -2.87 11.15
C SER A 108 -0.17 -2.44 12.52
N VAL A 109 -1.48 -2.22 12.68
CA VAL A 109 -2.10 -1.81 13.95
C VAL A 109 -2.06 -2.96 14.97
N ALA A 110 -2.40 -4.19 14.56
CA ALA A 110 -2.41 -5.35 15.44
C ALA A 110 -1.01 -5.65 16.01
N LEU A 111 0.01 -5.62 15.16
CA LEU A 111 1.40 -5.80 15.58
C LEU A 111 1.90 -4.62 16.41
N GLY A 112 1.56 -3.39 16.03
CA GLY A 112 1.85 -2.20 16.84
C GLY A 112 1.29 -2.30 18.26
N TYR A 113 0.05 -2.80 18.40
CA TYR A 113 -0.58 -2.98 19.70
C TYR A 113 0.08 -4.08 20.53
N GLN A 114 0.40 -5.24 19.94
CA GLN A 114 1.10 -6.32 20.65
C GLN A 114 2.50 -5.92 21.10
N ILE A 115 3.26 -5.20 20.28
CA ILE A 115 4.61 -4.72 20.62
C ILE A 115 4.54 -3.70 21.77
N THR A 116 3.54 -2.83 21.75
CA THR A 116 3.30 -1.84 22.82
C THR A 116 2.92 -2.54 24.14
N GLN A 117 2.08 -3.58 24.08
CA GLN A 117 1.69 -4.40 25.23
C GLN A 117 2.86 -5.24 25.78
N ALA A 118 3.82 -5.65 24.94
CA ALA A 118 4.99 -6.45 25.34
C ALA A 118 6.06 -5.66 26.12
N GLY A 119 5.79 -4.42 26.54
CA GLY A 119 6.70 -3.62 27.36
C GLY A 119 7.95 -3.12 26.63
N VAL A 120 8.02 -3.28 25.30
CA VAL A 120 9.04 -2.65 24.48
C VAL A 120 8.74 -1.15 24.46
N ASN A 121 9.40 -0.40 25.34
CA ASN A 121 9.33 1.06 25.44
C ASN A 121 9.97 1.74 24.22
N GLY A 122 9.42 1.48 23.05
CA GLY A 122 9.70 2.15 21.80
C GLY A 122 8.37 2.56 21.19
N LYS A 123 7.70 3.54 21.82
CA LYS A 123 6.62 4.29 21.18
C LYS A 123 7.20 4.75 19.83
N PHE A 124 6.77 4.16 18.71
CA PHE A 124 7.33 4.35 17.35
C PHE A 124 8.62 3.58 17.00
N SER A 125 8.76 2.33 17.42
CA SER A 125 9.83 1.48 16.88
C SER A 125 9.49 0.97 15.46
N ILE A 126 10.51 0.92 14.59
CA ILE A 126 10.48 0.49 13.17
C ILE A 126 9.76 -0.86 12.95
N TRP A 127 9.66 -1.66 14.01
CA TRP A 127 9.05 -2.99 14.06
C TRP A 127 7.56 -3.05 13.70
N TRP A 128 6.76 -2.00 13.98
CA TRP A 128 5.37 -1.98 13.49
C TRP A 128 5.35 -1.97 11.96
N LEU A 129 6.17 -1.11 11.34
CA LEU A 129 6.22 -0.94 9.88
C LEU A 129 6.71 -2.22 9.20
N LEU A 130 7.70 -2.90 9.80
CA LEU A 130 8.16 -4.21 9.33
C LEU A 130 7.03 -5.24 9.34
N GLY A 131 6.17 -5.22 10.35
CA GLY A 131 4.98 -6.07 10.41
C GLY A 131 4.01 -5.86 9.23
N GLY A 132 3.69 -4.60 8.93
CA GLY A 132 2.85 -4.23 7.79
C GLY A 132 3.47 -4.64 6.44
N ILE A 133 4.76 -4.36 6.26
CA ILE A 133 5.54 -4.72 5.07
C ILE A 133 5.56 -6.24 4.89
N LEU A 134 5.83 -7.00 5.95
CA LEU A 134 5.96 -8.46 5.90
C LEU A 134 4.62 -9.13 5.60
N CYS A 135 3.52 -8.68 6.20
CA CYS A 135 2.18 -9.15 5.86
C CYS A 135 1.79 -8.83 4.41
N ALA A 136 2.10 -7.61 3.94
CA ALA A 136 1.80 -7.22 2.57
C ALA A 136 2.63 -8.03 1.54
N ILE A 137 3.90 -8.34 1.85
CA ILE A 137 4.74 -9.25 1.06
C ILE A 137 4.16 -10.67 1.05
N LEU A 138 3.74 -11.19 2.20
CA LEU A 138 3.14 -12.52 2.30
C LEU A 138 1.86 -12.63 1.45
N ILE A 139 0.99 -11.62 1.45
CA ILE A 139 -0.22 -11.60 0.62
C ILE A 139 0.12 -11.60 -0.86
N GLY A 140 1.08 -10.77 -1.28
CA GLY A 140 1.52 -10.75 -2.67
C GLY A 140 2.25 -12.03 -3.09
N TYR A 141 2.92 -12.72 -2.18
CA TYR A 141 3.50 -14.06 -2.41
C TYR A 141 2.43 -15.15 -2.49
N GLN A 142 1.43 -15.12 -1.61
CA GLN A 142 0.28 -16.03 -1.65
C GLN A 142 -0.54 -15.86 -2.95
N GLY A 143 -0.68 -14.62 -3.43
CA GLY A 143 -1.37 -14.30 -4.69
C GLY A 143 -0.72 -14.95 -5.92
N GLU A 144 0.61 -15.08 -5.93
CA GLU A 144 1.38 -15.75 -6.99
C GLU A 144 1.10 -17.25 -7.04
N ARG A 145 1.02 -17.89 -5.86
CA ARG A 145 0.67 -19.32 -5.75
C ARG A 145 -0.78 -19.61 -6.14
N TYR A 146 -1.69 -18.65 -5.97
CA TYR A 146 -3.10 -18.80 -6.35
C TYR A 146 -3.29 -18.66 -7.88
N LEU A 147 -2.59 -17.72 -8.52
CA LEU A 147 -2.64 -17.57 -9.99
C LEU A 147 -1.92 -18.70 -10.73
N ALA A 148 -0.73 -19.10 -10.26
CA ALA A 148 0.06 -20.15 -10.90
C ALA A 148 -0.66 -21.51 -10.90
N ARG A 149 -1.44 -21.80 -9.84
CA ARG A 149 -2.15 -23.08 -9.72
C ARG A 149 -3.55 -23.11 -10.36
N LYS A 150 -4.22 -21.97 -10.54
CA LYS A 150 -5.63 -21.95 -11.01
C LYS A 150 -5.83 -21.32 -12.39
N VAL A 151 -5.00 -20.36 -12.79
CA VAL A 151 -5.19 -19.60 -14.05
C VAL A 151 -4.33 -20.17 -15.18
N ILE A 152 -3.08 -20.54 -14.91
CA ILE A 152 -2.18 -21.17 -15.90
C ILE A 152 -2.79 -22.47 -16.47
N PRO A 153 -3.28 -23.43 -15.64
CA PRO A 153 -3.90 -24.64 -16.19
C PRO A 153 -5.25 -24.39 -16.86
N ALA A 154 -5.95 -23.28 -16.55
CA ALA A 154 -7.19 -22.92 -17.22
C ALA A 154 -6.96 -22.36 -18.63
N MET A 155 -5.80 -21.72 -18.90
CA MET A 155 -5.43 -21.25 -20.24
C MET A 155 -4.77 -22.35 -21.09
N LEU A 156 -4.01 -23.26 -20.48
CA LEU A 156 -3.44 -24.42 -21.19
C LEU A 156 -4.49 -25.47 -21.60
N ARG A 157 -5.72 -25.37 -21.11
CA ARG A 157 -6.85 -26.24 -21.48
C ARG A 157 -7.60 -25.79 -22.74
N PHE A 158 -7.25 -24.66 -23.33
CA PHE A 158 -7.80 -24.19 -24.61
C PHE A 158 -6.76 -24.37 -25.72
N LYS A 159 -6.38 -25.62 -25.99
CA LYS A 159 -5.68 -25.98 -27.22
C LYS A 159 -6.41 -27.13 -27.90
#